data_AF-A0A7M2YVJ4-F1
#
_entry.id   AF-A0A7M2YVJ4-F1
#
_cell.length_a   1.000
_cell.length_b   1.000
_cell.length_c   1.000
_cell.angle_alpha   90.00
_cell.angle_beta   90.00
_cell.angle_gamma   90.00
#
_symmetry.space_group_name_H-M   'P 1'
#
loop_
_entity.id
_entity.type
_entity.pdbx_description
1 polymer ?
#
loop_
_entity_poly.entity_id
_entity_poly.type
_entity_poly.pdbx_seq_one_letter_code
_entity_poly.pdbx_strand_id
1 'polypeptide(L)'
;MEAPPLVVRALAPAGKHGLTMSCPPEEGALLHVLAARRGLVRAGEIGTGSGVAAAWIVAALPPQIPSVTVEIDGDRAVAAAGLLAPGGTAVLDDFRDDRGSPAGIATPGSPIRRSPPSSCG
;
A
#
# COMPACT_ATOMS: atom_id res chain seq x y z
N MET A 1 6.08 11.56 17.21
CA MET A 1 7.13 11.38 16.18
C MET A 1 6.75 12.28 15.02
N GLU A 2 7.69 13.02 14.44
CA GLU A 2 7.40 13.82 13.25
C GLU A 2 7.10 12.91 12.05
N ALA A 3 6.18 13.30 11.18
CA ALA A 3 5.78 12.46 10.06
C ALA A 3 6.89 12.40 8.99
N PRO A 4 7.30 11.19 8.54
CA PRO A 4 8.24 11.06 7.44
C PRO A 4 7.74 11.77 6.18
N PRO A 5 8.63 12.33 5.33
CA PRO A 5 8.20 13.02 4.10
C PRO A 5 7.31 12.18 3.18
N LEU A 6 7.50 10.85 3.15
CA LEU A 6 6.67 9.93 2.39
C LEU A 6 5.22 9.89 2.91
N VAL A 7 5.02 10.00 4.23
CA VAL A 7 3.70 10.08 4.86
C VAL A 7 3.01 11.38 4.49
N VAL A 8 3.73 12.50 4.54
CA VAL A 8 3.20 13.81 4.12
C VAL A 8 2.72 13.77 2.66
N ARG A 9 3.46 13.11 1.77
CA ARG A 9 3.04 12.88 0.37
C ARG A 9 1.77 12.03 0.27
N ALA A 10 1.60 11.04 1.14
CA ALA A 10 0.46 10.14 1.16
C ALA A 10 -0.86 10.80 1.66
N LEU A 11 -0.77 11.89 2.41
CA LEU A 11 -1.96 12.61 2.91
C LEU A 11 -2.80 13.24 1.78
N ALA A 12 -2.15 13.71 0.70
CA ALA A 12 -2.87 14.31 -0.43
C ALA A 12 -3.82 13.33 -1.15
N PRO A 13 -3.38 12.13 -1.61
CA PRO A 13 -4.29 11.14 -2.16
C PRO A 13 -5.26 10.56 -1.12
N ALA A 14 -4.90 10.50 0.17
CA ALA A 14 -5.84 10.12 1.22
C ALA A 14 -7.02 11.11 1.32
N GLY A 15 -6.74 12.41 1.30
CA GLY A 15 -7.78 13.45 1.28
C GLY A 15 -8.70 13.35 0.07
N LYS A 16 -8.15 13.11 -1.14
CA LYS A 16 -8.95 12.95 -2.38
C LYS A 16 -9.92 11.76 -2.33
N HIS A 17 -9.56 10.69 -1.61
CA HIS A 17 -10.39 9.49 -1.48
C HIS A 17 -11.25 9.48 -0.20
N GLY A 18 -11.32 10.60 0.54
CA GLY A 18 -12.10 10.70 1.78
C GLY A 18 -11.50 9.95 2.97
N LEU A 19 -10.23 9.56 2.91
CA LEU A 19 -9.51 8.80 3.94
C LEU A 19 -8.73 9.72 4.88
N THR A 20 -9.33 10.84 5.29
CA THR A 20 -8.66 11.93 6.04
C THR A 20 -8.23 11.55 7.45
N MET A 21 -8.81 10.50 8.03
CA MET A 21 -8.46 9.95 9.34
C MET A 21 -7.73 8.60 9.25
N SER A 22 -7.25 8.22 8.07
CA SER A 22 -6.55 6.95 7.90
C SER A 22 -5.16 7.01 8.55
N CYS A 23 -4.91 6.12 9.51
CA CYS A 23 -3.65 5.96 10.25
C CYS A 23 -3.19 7.24 10.99
N PRO A 24 -3.77 7.52 12.18
CA PRO A 24 -3.28 8.55 13.10
C PRO A 24 -1.77 8.48 13.33
N PRO A 25 -1.10 9.62 13.63
CA PRO A 25 0.35 9.65 13.80
C PRO A 25 0.90 8.65 14.81
N GLU A 26 0.15 8.33 15.87
CA GLU A 26 0.53 7.37 16.90
C GLU A 26 0.55 5.93 16.38
N GLU A 27 -0.45 5.56 15.58
CA GLU A 27 -0.53 4.26 14.92
C GLU A 27 0.58 4.13 13.86
N GLY A 28 0.78 5.19 13.08
CA GLY A 28 1.86 5.26 12.10
C GLY A 28 3.25 5.14 12.72
N ALA A 29 3.49 5.81 13.85
CA ALA A 29 4.74 5.71 14.58
C ALA A 29 4.98 4.28 15.12
N LEU A 30 3.93 3.60 15.59
CA LEU A 30 4.03 2.19 15.98
C LEU A 30 4.42 1.30 14.81
N LEU A 31 3.75 1.44 13.65
CA LEU A 31 4.06 0.70 12.44
C LEU A 31 5.50 0.93 11.99
N HIS A 32 5.97 2.18 12.04
CA HIS A 32 7.34 2.55 11.71
C HIS A 32 8.36 1.83 12.58
N VAL A 33 8.15 1.79 13.89
CA VAL A 33 9.03 1.08 14.84
C VAL A 33 9.04 -0.43 14.56
N LEU A 34 7.88 -1.03 14.29
CA LEU A 34 7.79 -2.45 13.96
C LEU A 34 8.50 -2.80 12.64
N ALA A 35 8.38 -1.93 11.63
CA ALA A 35 9.02 -2.08 10.34
C ALA A 35 10.55 -1.90 10.40
N ALA A 36 11.06 -1.09 11.34
CA ALA A 36 12.49 -0.88 11.57
C ALA A 36 13.22 -2.05 12.28
N ARG A 37 12.51 -3.14 12.64
CA ARG A 37 13.11 -4.28 13.36
C ARG A 37 14.22 -4.95 12.55
N ARG A 38 15.28 -5.39 13.25
CA ARG A 38 16.37 -6.16 12.63
C ARG A 38 15.87 -7.52 12.13
N GLY A 39 16.46 -7.98 11.03
CA GLY A 39 16.15 -9.28 10.43
C GLY A 39 14.82 -9.35 9.67
N LEU A 40 14.14 -8.21 9.46
CA LEU A 40 12.99 -8.16 8.57
C LEU A 40 13.45 -8.36 7.13
N VAL A 41 12.85 -9.31 6.43
CA VAL A 41 13.22 -9.66 5.05
C VAL A 41 12.19 -9.22 4.02
N ARG A 42 10.92 -8.98 4.44
CA ARG A 42 9.81 -8.49 3.64
C ARG A 42 8.76 -7.85 4.55
N ALA A 43 7.93 -6.96 4.02
CA ALA A 43 6.74 -6.43 4.70
C ALA A 43 5.51 -6.53 3.80
N GLY A 44 4.33 -6.67 4.42
CA GLY A 44 3.05 -6.74 3.72
C GLY A 44 1.97 -5.97 4.45
N GLU A 45 1.09 -5.34 3.69
CA GLU A 45 -0.12 -4.67 4.18
C GLU A 45 -1.33 -5.11 3.36
N ILE A 46 -2.45 -5.34 4.05
CA ILE A 46 -3.75 -5.67 3.46
C ILE A 46 -4.74 -4.58 3.90
N GLY A 47 -5.43 -3.96 2.94
CA GLY A 47 -6.28 -2.80 3.19
C GLY A 47 -5.48 -1.49 3.22
N THR A 48 -4.72 -1.24 2.15
CA THR A 48 -3.78 -0.12 2.07
C THR A 48 -4.44 1.27 1.99
N GLY A 49 -5.68 1.35 1.51
CA GLY A 49 -6.32 2.61 1.18
C GLY A 49 -5.45 3.43 0.22
N SER A 50 -5.32 4.74 0.46
CA SER A 50 -4.42 5.61 -0.31
C SER A 50 -2.93 5.51 0.09
N GLY A 51 -2.56 4.62 1.03
CA GLY A 51 -1.17 4.33 1.37
C GLY A 51 -0.54 5.16 2.49
N VAL A 52 -1.31 5.76 3.40
CA VAL A 52 -0.75 6.49 4.57
C VAL A 52 0.00 5.53 5.51
N ALA A 53 -0.62 4.41 5.87
CA ALA A 53 0.02 3.37 6.69
C ALA A 53 1.18 2.68 5.94
N ALA A 54 1.00 2.33 4.66
CA ALA A 54 2.08 1.88 3.78
C ALA A 54 3.29 2.84 3.81
N ALA A 55 3.07 4.16 3.74
CA ALA A 55 4.15 5.14 3.77
C ALA A 55 4.93 5.14 5.10
N TRP A 56 4.25 4.94 6.24
CA TRP A 56 4.91 4.79 7.54
C TRP A 56 5.81 3.54 7.58
N ILE A 57 5.31 2.42 7.05
CA ILE A 57 6.05 1.15 6.95
C ILE A 57 7.26 1.32 6.03
N VAL A 58 7.03 1.74 4.78
CA VAL A 58 8.08 1.86 3.76
C VAL A 58 9.16 2.87 4.15
N ALA A 59 8.80 3.96 4.83
CA ALA A 59 9.78 4.93 5.32
C ALA A 59 10.76 4.37 6.36
N ALA A 60 10.41 3.28 7.04
CA ALA A 60 11.26 2.60 8.01
C ALA A 60 12.06 1.43 7.42
N LEU A 61 11.61 0.90 6.28
CA LEU A 61 12.23 -0.26 5.65
C LEU A 61 13.59 0.12 5.03
N PRO A 62 14.63 -0.73 5.17
CA PRO A 62 15.81 -0.62 4.33
C PRO A 62 15.40 -0.73 2.85
N PRO A 63 16.01 0.04 1.93
CA PRO A 63 15.58 0.12 0.52
C PRO A 63 15.55 -1.22 -0.24
N GLN A 64 16.31 -2.22 0.24
CA GLN A 64 16.39 -3.54 -0.38
C GLN A 64 15.28 -4.49 0.09
N ILE A 65 14.54 -4.13 1.13
CA ILE A 65 13.47 -4.97 1.68
C ILE A 65 12.20 -4.72 0.88
N PRO A 66 11.70 -5.72 0.13
CA PRO A 66 10.50 -5.55 -0.66
C PRO A 66 9.27 -5.42 0.23
N SER A 67 8.31 -4.62 -0.24
CA SER A 67 7.01 -4.44 0.38
C SER A 67 5.89 -4.85 -0.58
N VAL A 68 4.84 -5.46 -0.03
CA VAL A 68 3.60 -5.72 -0.75
C VAL A 68 2.45 -4.95 -0.10
N THR A 69 1.62 -4.33 -0.91
CA THR A 69 0.39 -3.65 -0.48
C THR A 69 -0.77 -4.25 -1.25
N VAL A 70 -1.92 -4.42 -0.60
CA VAL A 70 -3.10 -4.97 -1.24
C VAL A 70 -4.30 -4.11 -0.93
N GLU A 71 -5.02 -3.73 -1.98
CA GLU A 71 -6.18 -2.85 -1.91
C GLU A 71 -7.25 -3.30 -2.90
N ILE A 72 -8.51 -3.21 -2.52
CA ILE A 72 -9.65 -3.64 -3.34
C ILE A 72 -10.07 -2.56 -4.35
N ASP A 73 -9.83 -1.29 -4.01
CA ASP A 73 -10.10 -0.17 -4.90
C ASP A 73 -8.90 0.14 -5.80
N GLY A 74 -9.11 0.11 -7.11
CA GLY A 74 -8.02 0.28 -8.07
C GLY A 74 -7.38 1.67 -8.06
N ASP A 75 -8.12 2.74 -7.77
CA ASP A 75 -7.57 4.11 -7.78
C ASP A 75 -6.74 4.35 -6.51
N ARG A 76 -7.19 3.79 -5.39
CA ARG A 76 -6.41 3.72 -4.15
C ARG A 76 -5.14 2.87 -4.31
N ALA A 77 -5.24 1.72 -4.98
CA ALA A 77 -4.07 0.88 -5.29
C ALA A 77 -3.04 1.63 -6.16
N VAL A 78 -3.47 2.42 -7.15
CA VAL A 78 -2.56 3.27 -7.95
C VAL A 78 -1.86 4.29 -7.05
N ALA A 79 -2.61 4.98 -6.20
CA ALA A 79 -2.06 5.99 -5.31
C ALA A 79 -1.01 5.39 -4.37
N ALA A 80 -1.30 4.23 -3.79
CA ALA A 80 -0.38 3.50 -2.93
C ALA A 80 0.88 3.01 -3.67
N ALA A 81 0.74 2.49 -4.89
CA ALA A 81 1.86 2.04 -5.71
C ALA A 81 2.89 3.16 -5.94
N GLY A 82 2.44 4.42 -6.07
CA GLY A 82 3.30 5.59 -6.22
C GLY A 82 4.12 5.98 -4.98
N LEU A 83 3.89 5.32 -3.84
CA LEU A 83 4.62 5.53 -2.58
C LEU A 83 5.66 4.43 -2.32
N LEU A 84 5.60 3.31 -3.03
CA LEU A 84 6.49 2.18 -2.80
C LEU A 84 7.91 2.47 -3.34
N ALA A 85 8.91 1.97 -2.62
CA ALA A 85 10.28 1.93 -3.12
C ALA A 85 10.40 0.97 -4.32
N PRO A 86 11.46 1.09 -5.15
CA PRO A 86 11.75 0.10 -6.19
C PRO A 86 11.75 -1.33 -5.63
N GLY A 87 11.06 -2.24 -6.32
CA GLY A 87 10.85 -3.61 -5.85
C GLY A 87 9.62 -3.81 -4.96
N GLY A 88 8.90 -2.74 -4.62
CA GLY A 88 7.58 -2.82 -4.00
C GLY A 88 6.49 -3.23 -5.00
N THR A 89 5.48 -3.94 -4.52
CA THR A 89 4.34 -4.45 -5.30
C THR A 89 3.03 -3.96 -4.70
N ALA A 90 2.15 -3.41 -5.54
CA ALA A 90 0.76 -3.16 -5.18
C ALA A 90 -0.13 -4.18 -5.89
N VAL A 91 -1.10 -4.73 -5.16
CA VAL A 91 -1.99 -5.78 -5.63
C VAL A 91 -3.43 -5.29 -5.51
N LEU A 92 -4.18 -5.41 -6.58
CA LEU A 92 -5.62 -5.22 -6.61
C LEU A 92 -6.29 -6.56 -6.31
N ASP A 93 -6.78 -6.72 -5.09
CA ASP A 93 -7.43 -7.94 -4.63
C ASP A 93 -8.49 -7.65 -3.57
N ASP A 94 -9.53 -8.47 -3.57
CA ASP A 94 -10.57 -8.52 -2.55
C ASP A 94 -10.42 -9.82 -1.78
N PHE A 95 -9.40 -9.96 -0.91
CA PHE A 95 -9.02 -11.16 -0.12
C PHE A 95 -10.15 -11.98 0.55
N ARG A 96 -11.40 -11.52 0.48
CA ARG A 96 -12.63 -12.23 0.82
C ARG A 96 -13.10 -13.20 -0.26
N ASP A 97 -12.60 -13.10 -1.50
CA ASP A 97 -12.96 -14.01 -2.61
C ASP A 97 -12.05 -15.26 -2.60
N ASP A 98 -12.63 -16.43 -2.33
CA ASP A 98 -11.95 -17.72 -2.35
C ASP A 98 -11.72 -18.27 -3.77
N ARG A 99 -12.28 -17.61 -4.80
CA ARG A 99 -12.28 -18.11 -6.19
C ARG A 99 -10.99 -17.86 -6.98
N GLY A 100 -9.93 -17.36 -6.36
CA GLY A 100 -8.62 -17.22 -7.00
C GLY A 100 -8.64 -16.37 -8.29
N SER A 101 -9.52 -15.36 -8.34
CA SER A 101 -9.57 -14.43 -9.47
C SER A 101 -8.20 -13.78 -9.65
N PRO A 102 -7.68 -13.62 -10.89
CA PRO A 102 -6.32 -13.15 -11.08
C PRO A 102 -6.17 -11.72 -10.57
N ALA A 103 -5.50 -11.60 -9.42
CA ALA A 103 -5.17 -10.33 -8.78
C ALA A 103 -4.48 -9.39 -9.79
N GLY A 104 -4.96 -8.15 -9.89
CA GLY A 104 -4.31 -7.16 -10.74
C GLY A 104 -3.02 -6.69 -10.08
N ILE A 105 -1.87 -6.79 -10.74
CA ILE A 105 -0.59 -6.32 -10.18
C ILE A 105 -0.26 -4.93 -10.72
N ALA A 106 0.14 -4.06 -9.80
CA ALA A 106 0.60 -2.71 -10.05
C ALA A 106 2.02 -2.54 -9.52
N THR A 107 2.93 -2.09 -10.39
CA THR A 107 4.34 -1.84 -10.07
C THR A 107 4.60 -0.33 -10.18
N PRO A 108 5.50 0.26 -9.37
CA PRO A 108 5.82 1.68 -9.47
C PRO A 108 6.15 2.09 -10.92
N GLY A 109 5.38 3.05 -11.46
CA GLY A 109 5.59 3.58 -12.82
C GLY A 109 4.91 2.81 -13.97
N SER A 110 4.08 1.80 -13.71
CA SER A 110 3.29 1.10 -14.74
C SER A 110 1.78 1.16 -14.45
N PRO A 111 0.90 1.25 -15.48
CA PRO A 111 -0.54 1.20 -15.28
C PRO A 111 -0.97 -0.17 -14.72
N ILE A 112 -1.96 -0.17 -13.80
CA ILE A 112 -2.51 -1.41 -13.22
C ILE A 112 -3.17 -2.22 -14.33
N ARG A 113 -2.74 -3.47 -14.49
CA ARG A 113 -3.41 -4.40 -15.40
C ARG A 113 -4.66 -4.92 -14.70
N ARG A 114 -5.82 -4.31 -14.96
CA ARG A 114 -7.12 -4.88 -14.55
C ARG A 114 -7.43 -6.07 -15.48
N SER A 115 -7.73 -7.23 -14.92
CA SER A 115 -8.40 -8.29 -15.66
C SER A 115 -9.84 -7.85 -15.96
N PRO A 116 -10.40 -8.15 -17.15
CA PRO A 116 -11.81 -7.84 -17.42
C PRO A 116 -12.69 -8.55 -16.39
N PRO A 117 -13.82 -7.94 -15.98
CA PRO A 117 -14.77 -8.63 -15.11
C PRO A 117 -15.18 -9.93 -15.80
N SER A 118 -15.07 -11.06 -15.10
CA SER A 118 -15.61 -12.32 -15.58
C SER A 118 -17.11 -12.14 -15.80
N SER A 119 -17.54 -12.13 -17.06
CA SER A 119 -18.95 -12.16 -17.41
C SER A 119 -19.57 -13.44 -16.84
N CYS A 120 -20.31 -13.34 -15.75
CA CYS A 120 -21.28 -14.37 -15.37
C CYS A 120 -22.57 -14.11 -16.14
N GLY A 121 -22.97 -15.10 -16.93
CA GLY A 121 -24.38 -15.35 -17.21
C GLY A 121 -25.05 -16.08 -16.06
#